data_AF-A0ABD5N3N4-F1
#
_entry.id   AF-A0ABD5N3N4-F1
#
_cell.length_a   1.000
_cell.length_b   1.000
_cell.length_c   1.000
_cell.angle_alpha   90.00
_cell.angle_beta   90.00
_cell.angle_gamma   90.00
#
_symmetry.space_group_name_H-M   'P 1'
#
loop_
_entity.id
_entity.type
_entity.pdbx_description
1 polymer ?
#
loop_
_entity_poly.entity_id
_entity_poly.type
_entity_poly.pdbx_seq_one_letter_code
_entity_poly.pdbx_strand_id
1 'polypeptide(L)'
;GSDPKKALHASYTLDENPEDLIHWIDENLPQEYKGKDLANGFESLSRADIFLGRVKRRQNYVLWKYAGEMMTFGVQAVRSKKHHGYTPYKPPSMWRKLGQSKSVRVVRDSIATKIGKNCHVSQRYARAELIPFLKTLFNKKESAIGISAMLDLNQNEIAFLLGTKVGAKADIKTQKIYDSAQKCIMHETDHTIETFGGF
;
A
#
# COMPACT_ATOMS: atom_id res chain seq x y z
N GLY A 1 -11.19 18.03 27.70
CA GLY A 1 -10.89 18.69 28.99
C GLY A 1 -9.79 19.71 28.79
N SER A 2 -9.79 20.82 29.54
CA SER A 2 -8.84 21.93 29.33
C SER A 2 -7.44 21.70 29.95
N ASP A 3 -7.20 20.55 30.60
CA ASP A 3 -5.95 20.24 31.29
C ASP A 3 -5.06 19.31 30.43
N PRO A 4 -3.91 19.81 29.94
CA PRO A 4 -2.99 19.04 29.09
C PRO A 4 -2.43 17.80 29.77
N LYS A 5 -2.19 17.87 31.09
CA LYS A 5 -1.58 16.77 31.84
C LYS A 5 -2.55 15.60 31.98
N LYS A 6 -3.84 15.88 32.15
CA LYS A 6 -4.89 14.85 32.19
C LYS A 6 -5.05 14.15 30.85
N ALA A 7 -5.00 14.89 29.75
CA ALA A 7 -5.09 14.30 28.41
C ALA A 7 -3.88 13.39 28.11
N LEU A 8 -2.67 13.84 28.46
CA LEU A 8 -1.46 13.04 28.33
C LEU A 8 -1.49 11.80 29.22
N HIS A 9 -1.88 11.96 30.49
CA HIS A 9 -1.95 10.82 31.41
C HIS A 9 -3.00 9.80 30.98
N ALA A 10 -4.16 10.27 30.49
CA ALA A 10 -5.17 9.40 29.91
C ALA A 10 -4.62 8.60 28.73
N SER A 11 -3.76 9.19 27.88
CA SER A 11 -3.13 8.44 26.78
C SER A 11 -2.20 7.32 27.24
N TYR A 12 -1.64 7.41 28.46
CA TYR A 12 -0.81 6.34 29.04
C TYR A 12 -1.63 5.24 29.71
N THR A 13 -2.86 5.54 30.12
CA THR A 13 -3.79 4.57 30.72
C THR A 13 -4.55 3.78 29.66
N LEU A 14 -4.48 4.17 28.38
CA LEU A 14 -5.06 3.40 27.30
C LEU A 14 -4.22 2.13 27.06
N ASP A 15 -4.91 0.99 26.92
CA ASP A 15 -4.31 -0.27 26.44
C ASP A 15 -4.02 -0.24 24.92
N GLU A 16 -3.67 0.93 24.37
CA GLU A 16 -3.27 1.12 22.98
C GLU A 16 -1.84 1.68 22.91
N ASN A 17 -1.05 1.14 21.98
CA ASN A 17 0.28 1.66 21.69
C ASN A 17 0.17 3.07 21.09
N PRO A 18 1.03 4.05 21.45
CA PRO A 18 1.13 5.33 20.76
C PRO A 18 1.19 5.25 19.22
N GLU A 19 1.73 4.16 18.67
CA GLU A 19 1.74 3.89 17.22
C GLU A 19 0.35 3.58 16.63
N ASP A 20 -0.58 3.07 17.43
CA ASP A 20 -1.95 2.79 17.01
C ASP A 20 -2.86 3.99 17.28
N LEU A 21 -2.64 4.69 18.41
CA LEU A 21 -3.40 5.87 18.81
C LEU A 21 -3.37 6.98 17.75
N ILE A 22 -2.23 7.18 17.07
CA ILE A 22 -2.11 8.22 16.03
C ILE A 22 -3.14 8.03 14.90
N HIS A 23 -3.47 6.78 14.57
CA HIS A 23 -4.42 6.45 13.51
C HIS A 23 -5.87 6.70 13.94
N TRP A 24 -6.18 6.56 15.24
CA TRP A 24 -7.47 6.98 15.80
C TRP A 24 -7.65 8.48 15.69
N ILE A 25 -6.61 9.24 16.00
CA ILE A 25 -6.68 10.70 15.96
C ILE A 25 -6.79 11.19 14.51
N ASP A 26 -6.02 10.60 13.59
CA ASP A 26 -6.06 10.90 12.14
C ASP A 26 -7.47 10.75 11.54
N GLU A 27 -8.14 9.62 11.79
CA GLU A 27 -9.48 9.32 11.23
C GLU A 27 -10.56 10.28 11.77
N ASN A 28 -10.39 10.79 12.99
CA ASN A 28 -11.38 11.62 13.68
C ASN A 28 -11.09 13.13 13.60
N LEU A 29 -9.88 13.53 13.20
CA LEU A 29 -9.47 14.93 13.06
C LEU A 29 -10.38 15.73 12.10
N PRO A 30 -10.73 15.22 10.90
CA PRO A 30 -11.65 15.91 9.98
C PRO A 30 -13.10 15.97 10.47
N GLN A 31 -13.47 15.12 11.43
CA GLN A 31 -14.80 15.10 12.00
C GLN A 31 -14.95 16.20 13.07
N GLU A 32 -13.88 16.44 13.83
CA GLU A 32 -13.84 17.43 14.91
C GLU A 32 -13.49 18.84 14.43
N TYR A 33 -12.54 18.98 13.49
CA TYR A 33 -12.01 20.27 13.05
C TYR A 33 -12.26 20.54 11.57
N LYS A 34 -12.39 21.83 11.21
CA LYS A 34 -12.58 22.30 9.82
C LYS A 34 -11.71 23.51 9.52
N GLY A 35 -11.38 23.71 8.24
CA GLY A 35 -10.64 24.88 7.79
C GLY A 35 -9.23 24.97 8.38
N LYS A 36 -8.87 26.13 8.96
CA LYS A 36 -7.53 26.36 9.52
C LYS A 36 -7.22 25.47 10.72
N ASP A 37 -8.21 25.21 11.59
CA ASP A 37 -8.02 24.31 12.74
C ASP A 37 -7.69 22.88 12.29
N LEU A 38 -8.28 22.43 11.18
CA LEU A 38 -7.96 21.11 10.62
C LEU A 38 -6.50 21.06 10.14
N ALA A 39 -6.05 22.11 9.46
CA ALA A 39 -4.68 22.20 8.95
C ALA A 39 -3.64 22.18 10.09
N ASN A 40 -3.80 23.01 11.12
CA ASN A 40 -2.80 23.02 12.21
C ASN A 40 -2.90 21.75 13.09
N GLY A 41 -4.08 21.11 13.13
CA GLY A 41 -4.25 19.83 13.82
C GLY A 41 -3.48 18.71 13.13
N PHE A 42 -3.52 18.66 11.80
CA PHE A 42 -2.65 17.78 11.01
C PHE A 42 -1.18 18.15 11.11
N GLU A 43 -0.82 19.44 11.24
CA GLU A 43 0.56 19.84 11.50
C GLU A 43 1.08 19.27 12.83
N SER A 44 0.26 19.36 13.89
CA SER A 44 0.58 18.78 15.19
C SER A 44 0.72 17.26 15.12
N LEU A 45 -0.19 16.59 14.39
CA LEU A 45 -0.14 15.14 14.18
C LEU A 45 1.10 14.71 13.36
N SER A 46 1.46 15.48 12.34
CA SER A 46 2.68 15.27 11.54
C SER A 46 3.95 15.33 12.39
N ARG A 47 4.02 16.28 13.34
CA ARG A 47 5.14 16.33 14.31
C ARG A 47 5.17 15.11 15.22
N ALA A 48 4.01 14.59 15.63
CA ALA A 48 3.94 13.34 16.39
C ALA A 48 4.49 12.15 15.57
N ASP A 49 4.11 12.03 14.30
CA ASP A 49 4.60 10.97 13.40
C ASP A 49 6.12 10.99 13.24
N ILE A 50 6.75 12.18 13.18
CA ILE A 50 8.21 12.29 13.18
C ILE A 50 8.84 11.66 14.43
N PHE A 51 8.25 11.87 15.61
CA PHE A 51 8.72 11.24 16.84
C PHE A 51 8.52 9.72 16.81
N LEU A 52 7.36 9.23 16.36
CA LEU A 52 7.12 7.79 16.20
C LEU A 52 8.10 7.14 15.21
N GLY A 53 8.36 7.79 14.07
CA GLY A 53 9.36 7.33 13.11
C GLY A 53 10.79 7.32 13.68
N ARG A 54 11.11 8.21 14.62
CA ARG A 54 12.40 8.18 15.37
C ARG A 54 12.43 7.05 16.39
N VAL A 55 11.33 6.78 17.09
CA VAL A 55 11.20 5.61 17.98
C VAL A 55 11.48 4.34 17.20
N LYS A 56 10.77 4.12 16.09
CA LYS A 56 10.92 2.91 15.26
C LYS A 56 12.36 2.70 14.76
N ARG A 57 13.04 3.79 14.39
CA ARG A 57 14.42 3.73 13.88
C ARG A 57 15.46 3.49 14.98
N ARG A 58 15.28 4.10 16.16
CA ARG A 58 16.30 4.11 17.24
C ARG A 58 15.96 3.21 18.43
N GLN A 59 14.76 2.62 18.45
CA GLN A 59 14.21 1.86 19.59
C GLN A 59 14.22 2.66 20.90
N ASN A 60 14.17 3.99 20.82
CA ASN A 60 14.13 4.87 21.99
C ASN A 60 12.68 5.25 22.31
N TYR A 61 12.06 4.48 23.20
CA TYR A 61 10.67 4.64 23.61
C TYR A 61 10.40 5.87 24.49
N VAL A 62 11.42 6.55 25.03
CA VAL A 62 11.23 7.82 25.74
C VAL A 62 10.58 8.86 24.82
N LEU A 63 10.81 8.76 23.51
CA LEU A 63 10.23 9.67 22.54
C LEU A 63 8.71 9.54 22.39
N TRP A 64 8.10 8.46 22.89
CA TRP A 64 6.63 8.33 22.96
C TRP A 64 5.99 9.41 23.82
N LYS A 65 6.68 9.93 24.84
CA LYS A 65 6.19 11.07 25.62
C LYS A 65 5.90 12.27 24.72
N TYR A 66 6.85 12.64 23.87
CA TYR A 66 6.71 13.77 22.95
C TYR A 66 5.67 13.49 21.86
N ALA A 67 5.60 12.26 21.35
CA ALA A 67 4.55 11.87 20.42
C ALA A 67 3.16 12.01 21.06
N GLY A 68 2.98 11.49 22.28
CA GLY A 68 1.73 11.58 23.05
C GLY A 68 1.32 13.01 23.35
N GLU A 69 2.27 13.89 23.72
CA GLU A 69 2.01 15.32 23.94
C GLU A 69 1.50 16.02 22.67
N MET A 70 2.11 15.74 21.51
CA MET A 70 1.68 16.31 20.22
C MET A 70 0.32 15.76 19.78
N MET A 71 0.08 14.45 19.97
CA MET A 71 -1.19 13.78 19.65
C MET A 71 -2.37 14.28 20.50
N THR A 72 -2.14 14.52 21.79
CA THR A 72 -3.20 14.89 22.73
C THR A 72 -3.37 16.40 22.82
N PHE A 73 -2.41 17.08 23.46
CA PHE A 73 -2.47 18.52 23.69
C PHE A 73 -2.23 19.30 22.41
N GLY A 74 -1.27 18.89 21.58
CA GLY A 74 -0.96 19.58 20.33
C GLY A 74 -2.18 19.72 19.43
N VAL A 75 -2.93 18.63 19.21
CA VAL A 75 -4.17 18.63 18.43
C VAL A 75 -5.27 19.48 19.08
N GLN A 76 -5.44 19.40 20.40
CA GLN A 76 -6.48 20.18 21.11
C GLN A 76 -6.19 21.68 21.16
N ALA A 77 -4.91 22.08 21.25
CA ALA A 77 -4.48 23.47 21.36
C ALA A 77 -4.73 24.29 20.09
N VAL A 78 -4.90 23.61 18.95
CA VAL A 78 -5.15 24.23 17.64
C VAL A 78 -6.53 24.88 17.55
N ARG A 79 -7.47 24.47 18.39
CA ARG A 79 -8.86 24.89 18.34
C ARG A 79 -8.99 26.42 18.51
N SER A 80 -9.39 27.12 17.46
CA SER A 80 -9.58 28.59 17.49
C SER A 80 -10.90 29.01 18.15
N LYS A 81 -11.94 28.19 18.05
CA LYS A 81 -13.26 28.43 18.65
C LYS A 81 -13.87 27.16 19.22
N LYS A 82 -14.82 27.30 20.15
CA LYS A 82 -15.59 26.14 20.62
C LYS A 82 -16.43 25.58 19.47
N HIS A 83 -16.10 24.36 19.04
CA HIS A 83 -16.94 23.57 18.15
C HIS A 83 -18.09 22.99 18.97
N HIS A 84 -19.31 23.10 18.45
CA HIS A 84 -20.54 22.64 19.11
C HIS A 84 -21.15 21.50 18.29
N GLY A 85 -21.68 20.49 18.97
CA GLY A 85 -22.25 19.31 18.34
C GLY A 85 -21.65 18.03 18.89
N TYR A 86 -22.36 16.92 18.71
CA TYR A 86 -21.84 15.59 19.02
C TYR A 86 -21.07 15.04 17.81
N THR A 87 -19.81 14.71 18.01
CA THR A 87 -18.97 14.06 16.98
C THR A 87 -18.86 12.57 17.28
N PRO A 88 -19.41 11.68 16.44
CA PRO A 88 -19.27 10.24 16.65
C PRO A 88 -17.88 9.76 16.19
N TYR A 89 -17.02 9.38 17.13
CA TYR A 89 -15.70 8.85 16.76
C TYR A 89 -15.78 7.47 16.11
N LYS A 90 -14.92 7.27 15.11
CA LYS A 90 -14.84 6.05 14.31
C LYS A 90 -13.49 5.36 14.51
N PRO A 91 -13.46 4.03 14.48
CA PRO A 91 -12.21 3.29 14.50
C PRO A 91 -11.39 3.54 13.22
N PRO A 92 -10.06 3.38 13.27
CA PRO A 92 -9.21 3.67 12.12
C PRO A 92 -9.52 2.75 10.95
N SER A 93 -9.83 3.36 9.80
CA SER A 93 -10.13 2.60 8.59
C SER A 93 -8.87 2.21 7.81
N MET A 94 -7.72 2.79 8.18
CA MET A 94 -6.44 2.65 7.47
C MET A 94 -5.96 1.21 7.38
N TRP A 95 -5.90 0.46 8.49
CA TRP A 95 -5.45 -0.95 8.46
C TRP A 95 -6.36 -1.82 7.61
N ARG A 96 -7.68 -1.59 7.69
CA ARG A 96 -8.66 -2.28 6.85
C ARG A 96 -8.41 -2.00 5.37
N LYS A 97 -8.23 -0.73 4.97
CA LYS A 97 -7.89 -0.33 3.60
C LYS A 97 -6.55 -0.94 3.14
N LEU A 98 -5.56 -0.96 4.03
CA LEU A 98 -4.24 -1.53 3.76
C LEU A 98 -4.31 -3.04 3.57
N GLY A 99 -5.13 -3.74 4.36
CA GLY A 99 -5.41 -5.16 4.22
C GLY A 99 -6.13 -5.49 2.92
N GLN A 100 -7.20 -4.75 2.59
CA GLN A 100 -7.97 -4.94 1.35
C GLN A 100 -7.11 -4.79 0.08
N SER A 101 -6.16 -3.85 0.10
CA SER A 101 -5.26 -3.60 -1.04
C SER A 101 -3.99 -4.46 -1.03
N LYS A 102 -3.75 -5.27 0.02
CA LYS A 102 -2.52 -6.06 0.17
C LYS A 102 -2.34 -7.06 -0.96
N SER A 103 -3.37 -7.86 -1.27
CA SER A 103 -3.31 -8.90 -2.30
C SER A 103 -2.97 -8.31 -3.67
N VAL A 104 -3.65 -7.21 -4.04
CA VAL A 104 -3.43 -6.49 -5.30
C VAL A 104 -2.01 -5.92 -5.37
N ARG A 105 -1.50 -5.34 -4.27
CA ARG A 105 -0.12 -4.82 -4.23
C ARG A 105 0.91 -5.94 -4.40
N VAL A 106 0.72 -7.09 -3.75
CA VAL A 106 1.63 -8.23 -3.86
C VAL A 106 1.75 -8.70 -5.32
N VAL A 107 0.63 -8.86 -6.02
CA VAL A 107 0.63 -9.25 -7.45
C VAL A 107 1.26 -8.18 -8.35
N ARG A 108 0.97 -6.90 -8.11
CA ARG A 108 1.60 -5.82 -8.87
C ARG A 108 3.10 -5.77 -8.66
N ASP A 109 3.55 -5.94 -7.42
CA ASP A 109 4.96 -5.85 -7.05
C ASP A 109 5.74 -7.09 -7.55
N SER A 110 5.11 -8.27 -7.67
CA SER A 110 5.71 -9.45 -8.31
C SER A 110 5.94 -9.23 -9.81
N ILE A 111 4.94 -8.70 -10.53
CA ILE A 111 5.06 -8.31 -11.94
C ILE A 111 6.20 -7.30 -12.13
N ALA A 112 6.23 -6.25 -11.30
CA ALA A 112 7.27 -5.23 -11.36
C ALA A 112 8.68 -5.79 -11.14
N THR A 113 8.80 -6.83 -10.32
CA THR A 113 10.07 -7.53 -10.08
C THR A 113 10.52 -8.29 -11.32
N LYS A 114 9.60 -9.01 -12.00
CA LYS A 114 9.88 -9.73 -13.25
C LYS A 114 10.31 -8.78 -14.37
N ILE A 115 9.55 -7.69 -14.56
CA ILE A 115 9.90 -6.63 -15.51
C ILE A 115 11.26 -6.01 -15.19
N GLY A 116 11.51 -5.70 -13.91
CA GLY A 116 12.77 -5.11 -13.48
C GLY A 116 13.98 -6.00 -13.78
N LYS A 117 13.84 -7.32 -13.65
CA LYS A 117 14.88 -8.30 -13.99
C LYS A 117 15.14 -8.35 -15.50
N ASN A 118 14.10 -8.44 -16.31
CA ASN A 118 14.24 -8.58 -17.77
C ASN A 118 14.67 -7.28 -18.46
N CYS A 119 14.20 -6.12 -17.97
CA CYS A 119 14.45 -4.81 -18.60
C CYS A 119 15.53 -3.99 -17.89
N HIS A 120 16.17 -4.51 -16.84
CA HIS A 120 17.18 -3.83 -16.02
C HIS A 120 16.74 -2.46 -15.48
N VAL A 121 15.48 -2.36 -15.03
CA VAL A 121 14.90 -1.12 -14.50
C VAL A 121 14.48 -1.28 -13.04
N SER A 122 14.39 -0.16 -12.32
CA SER A 122 13.90 -0.18 -10.94
C SER A 122 12.43 -0.63 -10.87
N GLN A 123 12.07 -1.34 -9.79
CA GLN A 123 10.66 -1.69 -9.51
C GLN A 123 9.75 -0.46 -9.45
N ARG A 124 10.27 0.71 -9.03
CA ARG A 124 9.50 1.96 -9.02
C ARG A 124 9.13 2.36 -10.45
N TYR A 125 10.10 2.37 -11.36
CA TYR A 125 9.88 2.69 -12.76
C TYR A 125 8.95 1.68 -13.45
N ALA A 126 9.19 0.38 -13.24
CA ALA A 126 8.33 -0.67 -13.78
C ALA A 126 6.86 -0.52 -13.35
N ARG A 127 6.61 -0.17 -12.08
CA ARG A 127 5.24 0.03 -11.56
C ARG A 127 4.56 1.27 -12.14
N ALA A 128 5.30 2.36 -12.28
CA ALA A 128 4.75 3.64 -12.69
C ALA A 128 4.48 3.68 -14.21
N GLU A 129 5.46 3.24 -15.00
CA GLU A 129 5.44 3.44 -16.46
C GLU A 129 5.11 2.15 -17.23
N LEU A 130 5.75 1.03 -16.87
CA LEU A 130 5.68 -0.18 -17.68
C LEU A 130 4.39 -0.98 -17.45
N ILE A 131 3.92 -1.13 -16.20
CA ILE A 131 2.69 -1.87 -15.92
C ILE A 131 1.47 -1.29 -16.66
N PRO A 132 1.19 0.03 -16.61
CA PRO A 132 0.08 0.60 -17.38
C PRO A 132 0.20 0.36 -18.87
N PHE A 133 1.41 0.45 -19.43
CA PHE A 133 1.69 0.16 -20.83
C PHE A 133 1.47 -1.32 -21.19
N LEU A 134 1.90 -2.25 -20.34
CA LEU A 134 1.65 -3.68 -20.55
C LEU A 134 0.15 -3.98 -20.52
N LYS A 135 -0.63 -3.33 -19.65
CA LYS A 135 -2.09 -3.51 -19.64
C LYS A 135 -2.74 -3.15 -20.97
N THR A 136 -2.27 -2.12 -21.67
CA THR A 136 -2.81 -1.76 -22.99
C THR A 136 -2.38 -2.75 -24.07
N LEU A 137 -1.15 -3.27 -24.00
CA LEU A 137 -0.66 -4.32 -24.92
C LEU A 137 -1.40 -5.66 -24.75
N PHE A 138 -1.78 -6.01 -23.52
CA PHE A 138 -2.50 -7.25 -23.21
C PHE A 138 -3.90 -7.35 -23.84
N ASN A 139 -4.42 -6.26 -24.42
CA ASN A 139 -5.64 -6.30 -25.22
C ASN A 139 -5.49 -7.16 -26.48
N LYS A 140 -4.28 -7.24 -27.04
CA LYS A 140 -3.97 -8.13 -28.18
C LYS A 140 -3.55 -9.49 -27.65
N LYS A 141 -4.23 -10.55 -28.11
CA LYS A 141 -4.01 -11.93 -27.62
C LYS A 141 -2.58 -12.41 -27.88
N GLU A 142 -2.03 -12.12 -29.05
CA GLU A 142 -0.66 -12.52 -29.43
C GLU A 142 0.39 -11.85 -28.53
N SER A 143 0.27 -10.53 -28.34
CA SER A 143 1.14 -9.79 -27.43
C SER A 143 1.04 -10.30 -25.99
N ALA A 144 -0.17 -10.62 -25.52
CA ALA A 144 -0.37 -11.18 -24.19
C ALA A 144 0.37 -12.51 -24.00
N ILE A 145 0.35 -13.41 -24.99
CA ILE A 145 1.06 -14.70 -24.92
C ILE A 145 2.58 -14.48 -24.90
N GLY A 146 3.09 -13.67 -25.84
CA GLY A 146 4.54 -13.42 -25.94
C GLY A 146 5.10 -12.74 -24.69
N ILE A 147 4.42 -11.73 -24.15
CA ILE A 147 4.84 -11.06 -22.92
C ILE A 147 4.73 -11.99 -21.71
N SER A 148 3.68 -12.82 -21.66
CA SER A 148 3.52 -13.78 -20.56
C SER A 148 4.62 -14.85 -20.57
N ALA A 149 5.05 -15.29 -21.75
CA ALA A 149 6.18 -16.21 -21.90
C ALA A 149 7.50 -15.53 -21.51
N MET A 150 7.78 -14.34 -22.06
CA MET A 150 9.03 -13.61 -21.83
C MET A 150 9.25 -13.26 -20.34
N LEU A 151 8.18 -12.89 -19.63
CA LEU A 151 8.24 -12.54 -18.21
C LEU A 151 7.93 -13.71 -17.28
N ASP A 152 7.66 -14.91 -17.81
CA ASP A 152 7.20 -16.09 -17.07
C ASP A 152 6.07 -15.76 -16.07
N LEU A 153 4.97 -15.20 -16.57
CA LEU A 153 3.88 -14.69 -15.72
C LEU A 153 2.99 -15.80 -15.15
N ASN A 154 2.62 -15.64 -13.88
CA ASN A 154 1.63 -16.51 -13.22
C ASN A 154 0.20 -16.14 -13.66
N GLN A 155 -0.73 -17.06 -13.49
CA GLN A 155 -2.15 -16.86 -13.81
C GLN A 155 -2.75 -15.61 -13.13
N ASN A 156 -2.45 -15.41 -11.84
CA ASN A 156 -2.90 -14.23 -11.08
C ASN A 156 -2.34 -12.91 -11.65
N GLU A 157 -1.13 -12.93 -12.19
CA GLU A 157 -0.47 -11.76 -12.77
C GLU A 157 -1.07 -11.43 -14.15
N ILE A 158 -1.34 -12.46 -14.96
CA ILE A 158 -2.05 -12.33 -16.24
C ILE A 158 -3.46 -11.77 -16.02
N ALA A 159 -4.18 -12.28 -15.01
CA ALA A 159 -5.49 -11.77 -14.63
C ALA A 159 -5.44 -10.29 -14.21
N PHE A 160 -4.41 -9.90 -13.44
CA PHE A 160 -4.20 -8.51 -13.04
C PHE A 160 -3.93 -7.58 -14.23
N LEU A 161 -3.16 -8.03 -15.23
CA LEU A 161 -2.87 -7.25 -16.43
C LEU A 161 -4.09 -7.12 -17.36
N LEU A 162 -4.94 -8.16 -17.44
CA LEU A 162 -6.18 -8.12 -18.19
C LEU A 162 -7.28 -7.26 -17.52
N GLY A 163 -7.12 -6.90 -16.25
CA GLY A 163 -8.11 -6.13 -15.51
C GLY A 163 -9.43 -6.87 -15.27
N THR A 164 -9.45 -8.19 -15.46
CA THR A 164 -10.65 -9.01 -15.26
C THR A 164 -10.90 -9.22 -13.77
N LYS A 165 -12.13 -8.93 -13.31
CA LYS A 165 -12.58 -9.37 -11.99
C LYS A 165 -12.68 -10.91 -11.98
N VAL A 166 -12.25 -11.53 -10.90
CA VAL A 166 -12.26 -13.00 -10.70
C VAL A 166 -13.64 -13.56 -11.05
N GLY A 167 -13.68 -14.58 -11.90
CA GLY A 167 -14.91 -15.22 -12.37
C GLY A 167 -14.62 -16.23 -13.47
N ALA A 168 -15.44 -17.28 -13.55
CA ALA A 168 -15.13 -18.50 -14.33
C ALA A 168 -14.71 -18.27 -15.79
N LYS A 169 -15.27 -17.26 -16.48
CA LYS A 169 -14.89 -16.94 -17.87
C LYS A 169 -13.54 -16.22 -17.98
N ALA A 170 -13.20 -15.38 -17.00
CA ALA A 170 -11.89 -14.74 -16.92
C ALA A 170 -10.81 -15.78 -16.61
N ASP A 171 -11.14 -16.77 -15.77
CA ASP A 171 -10.25 -17.86 -15.39
C ASP A 171 -9.94 -18.76 -16.61
N ILE A 172 -10.93 -19.06 -17.46
CA ILE A 172 -10.69 -19.82 -18.70
C ILE A 172 -9.80 -19.05 -19.69
N LYS A 173 -10.00 -17.74 -19.85
CA LYS A 173 -9.18 -16.92 -20.77
C LYS A 173 -7.73 -16.82 -20.28
N THR A 174 -7.55 -16.58 -18.98
CA THR A 174 -6.23 -16.50 -18.34
C THR A 174 -5.50 -17.85 -18.42
N GLN A 175 -6.20 -18.96 -18.15
CA GLN A 175 -5.66 -20.31 -18.29
C GLN A 175 -5.19 -20.58 -19.72
N LYS A 176 -6.00 -20.27 -20.73
CA LYS A 176 -5.61 -20.45 -22.14
C LYS A 176 -4.36 -19.65 -22.52
N ILE A 177 -4.22 -18.42 -22.03
CA ILE A 177 -3.04 -17.59 -22.29
C ILE A 177 -1.83 -18.19 -21.58
N TYR A 178 -1.98 -18.62 -20.32
CA TYR A 178 -0.94 -19.28 -19.55
C TYR A 178 -0.45 -20.57 -20.22
N ASP A 179 -1.37 -21.47 -20.59
CA ASP A 179 -1.02 -22.73 -21.25
C ASP A 179 -0.31 -22.49 -22.59
N SER A 180 -0.72 -21.46 -23.33
CA SER A 180 -0.08 -21.09 -24.60
C SER A 180 1.32 -20.50 -24.37
N ALA A 181 1.49 -19.68 -23.33
CA ALA A 181 2.78 -19.11 -22.95
C ALA A 181 3.76 -20.19 -22.50
N GLN A 182 3.31 -21.17 -21.71
CA GLN A 182 4.13 -22.29 -21.27
C GLN A 182 4.60 -23.14 -22.47
N LYS A 183 3.76 -23.37 -23.47
CA LYS A 183 4.18 -24.04 -24.71
C LYS A 183 5.27 -23.27 -25.47
N CYS A 184 5.18 -21.95 -25.51
CA CYS A 184 6.24 -21.12 -26.12
C CYS A 184 7.56 -21.25 -25.35
N ILE A 185 7.53 -21.21 -24.03
CA ILE A 185 8.72 -21.39 -23.19
C ILE A 185 9.34 -22.77 -23.44
N MET A 186 8.53 -23.84 -23.46
CA MET A 186 9.04 -25.20 -23.71
C MET A 186 9.71 -25.33 -25.07
N HIS A 187 9.11 -24.76 -26.12
CA HIS A 187 9.69 -24.76 -27.46
C HIS A 187 11.03 -24.00 -27.51
N GLU A 188 11.14 -22.85 -26.82
CA GLU A 188 12.40 -22.11 -26.73
C GLU A 188 13.47 -22.89 -25.95
N THR A 189 13.10 -23.55 -24.85
CA THR A 189 14.04 -24.39 -24.09
C THR A 189 14.52 -25.59 -24.89
N ASP A 190 13.62 -26.27 -25.61
CA ASP A 190 13.96 -27.43 -26.44
C ASP A 190 14.94 -27.02 -27.54
N HIS A 191 14.67 -25.92 -28.25
CA HIS A 191 15.58 -25.37 -29.23
C HIS A 191 16.95 -25.00 -28.63
N THR A 192 16.96 -24.46 -27.41
CA THR A 192 18.21 -24.13 -26.70
C THR A 192 19.01 -25.39 -26.35
N ILE A 193 18.34 -26.47 -25.94
CA ILE A 193 18.97 -27.76 -25.66
C ILE A 193 19.51 -28.39 -26.96
N GLU A 194 18.76 -28.34 -28.06
CA GLU A 194 19.22 -28.86 -29.35
C GLU A 194 20.45 -28.11 -29.88
N THR A 195 20.50 -26.79 -29.67
CA THR A 195 21.59 -25.94 -30.16
C THR A 195 22.85 -25.98 -29.28
N PHE A 196 22.70 -26.10 -27.97
CA PHE A 196 23.83 -26.01 -27.02
C PHE A 196 24.08 -27.28 -26.19
N GLY A 197 23.18 -28.25 -26.21
CA GLY A 197 23.28 -29.51 -25.45
C GLY A 197 24.12 -30.60 -26.12
N GLY A 198 24.66 -30.34 -27.31
CA GLY A 198 25.50 -31.26 -28.08
C GLY A 198 27.00 -31.25 -27.75
N PHE A 199 27.40 -30.79 -26.54
CA PHE A 199 28.78 -30.85 -26.06
C PHE A 199 28.96 -31.97 -25.02
#